data_AF-E7G9B9-F1
#
_entry.id   AF-E7G9B9-F1
#
_cell.length_a   1.000
_cell.length_b   1.000
_cell.length_c   1.000
_cell.angle_alpha   90.00
_cell.angle_beta   90.00
_cell.angle_gamma   90.00
#
_symmetry.space_group_name_H-M   'P 1'
#
loop_
_entity.id
_entity.type
_entity.pdbx_description
1 polymer ?
#
loop_
_entity_poly.entity_id
_entity_poly.type
_entity_poly.pdbx_seq_one_letter_code
_entity_poly.pdbx_strand_id
1 'polypeptide(L)' 'MSLYTYNELMKQISFLSYYFHWSLDDILDLSHLSREQFCTQINQIHREINHEPKNIFEL' A
#
# COMPACT_ATOMS: atom_id res chain seq x y z
N MET A 1 -2.50 -17.61 6.50
CA MET A 1 -2.44 -17.16 5.10
C MET A 1 -3.82 -16.69 4.69
N SER A 2 -4.03 -15.37 4.55
CA SER A 2 -5.20 -14.86 3.83
C SER A 2 -5.04 -15.23 2.35
N LEU A 3 -6.13 -15.61 1.66
CA LEU A 3 -6.08 -15.71 0.21
C LEU A 3 -5.85 -14.31 -0.34
N TYR A 4 -4.73 -14.09 -1.03
CA TYR A 4 -4.52 -12.85 -1.76
C TYR A 4 -5.50 -12.77 -2.92
N THR A 5 -6.48 -11.91 -2.79
CA THR A 5 -7.55 -11.78 -3.77
C THR A 5 -7.13 -10.85 -4.91
N TYR A 6 -7.72 -11.07 -6.08
CA TYR A 6 -7.57 -10.17 -7.23
C TYR A 6 -7.90 -8.71 -6.87
N ASN A 7 -8.92 -8.51 -6.03
CA ASN A 7 -9.31 -7.18 -5.58
C ASN A 7 -8.24 -6.49 -4.71
N GLU A 8 -7.53 -7.24 -3.86
CA GLU A 8 -6.41 -6.71 -3.07
C GLU A 8 -5.23 -6.34 -3.96
N LEU A 9 -4.90 -7.19 -4.94
CA LEU A 9 -3.86 -6.89 -5.93
C LEU A 9 -4.16 -5.61 -6.70
N MET A 10 -5.38 -5.47 -7.24
CA MET A 10 -5.77 -4.28 -7.99
C MET A 10 -5.72 -3.00 -7.15
N LYS A 11 -6.07 -3.10 -5.86
CA LYS A 11 -5.93 -1.98 -4.93
C LYS A 11 -4.47 -1.58 -4.72
N GLN A 12 -3.59 -2.56 -4.46
CA GLN A 12 -2.16 -2.30 -4.26
C GLN A 12 -1.52 -1.70 -5.53
N ILE A 13 -1.84 -2.23 -6.71
CA ILE A 13 -1.36 -1.70 -7.99
C ILE A 13 -1.79 -0.25 -8.17
N SER A 14 -3.09 0.03 -8.02
CA SER A 14 -3.63 1.38 -8.21
C SER A 14 -3.00 2.37 -7.22
N PHE A 15 -2.82 1.95 -5.96
CA PHE A 15 -2.23 2.77 -4.92
C PHE A 15 -0.76 3.08 -5.19
N LEU A 16 0.04 2.05 -5.51
CA LEU A 16 1.46 2.21 -5.79
C LEU A 16 1.70 3.02 -7.08
N SER A 17 0.90 2.80 -8.12
CA SER A 17 0.98 3.56 -9.36
C SER A 17 0.62 5.04 -9.13
N TYR A 18 -0.37 5.34 -8.28
CA TYR A 18 -0.72 6.72 -7.94
C TYR A 18 0.42 7.48 -7.21
N TYR A 19 1.11 6.83 -6.27
CA TYR A 19 2.17 7.48 -5.50
C TYR A 19 3.52 7.50 -6.22
N PHE A 20 3.96 6.36 -6.76
CA PHE A 20 5.28 6.22 -7.37
C PHE A 20 5.29 6.45 -8.89
N HIS A 21 4.11 6.52 -9.53
CA HIS A 21 3.98 6.66 -10.98
C HIS A 21 4.66 5.53 -11.76
N TRP A 22 4.87 4.39 -11.10
CA TRP A 22 5.38 3.18 -11.72
C TRP A 22 4.37 2.56 -12.67
N SER A 23 4.90 1.89 -13.69
CA SER A 23 4.08 1.13 -14.63
C SER A 23 3.50 -0.11 -13.95
N LEU A 24 2.48 -0.69 -14.58
CA LEU A 24 1.88 -1.94 -14.11
C LEU A 24 2.93 -3.06 -14.00
N ASP A 25 3.81 -3.16 -15.01
CA ASP A 25 4.81 -4.21 -15.10
C ASP A 25 5.82 -4.12 -13.95
N ASP A 26 6.31 -2.91 -13.65
CA ASP A 26 7.23 -2.68 -12.53
C ASP A 26 6.62 -3.09 -11.17
N ILE A 27 5.32 -2.87 -10.99
CA ILE A 27 4.61 -3.21 -9.75
C ILE A 27 4.34 -4.72 -9.64
N LEU A 28 4.06 -5.38 -10.77
CA LEU A 28 3.82 -6.82 -10.81
C LEU A 28 5.10 -7.62 -10.57
N ASP A 29 6.26 -7.10 -10.97
CA ASP A 29 7.58 -7.70 -10.71
C ASP A 29 7.95 -7.74 -9.22
N LEU A 30 7.33 -6.90 -8.39
CA LEU A 30 7.51 -6.94 -6.95
C LEU A 30 6.93 -8.22 -6.34
N SER A 31 7.52 -8.67 -5.24
CA SER A 31 6.87 -9.70 -4.43
C SER A 31 5.60 -9.14 -3.76
N HIS A 32 4.66 -10.02 -3.41
CA HIS A 32 3.50 -9.64 -2.60
C HIS A 32 3.90 -8.89 -1.32
N LEU A 33 4.92 -9.40 -0.61
CA LEU A 33 5.43 -8.82 0.61
C LEU A 33 5.99 -7.41 0.38
N SER A 34 6.71 -7.21 -0.72
CA SER A 34 7.27 -5.90 -1.08
C SER A 34 6.15 -4.88 -1.34
N ARG A 35 5.11 -5.27 -2.09
CA ARG A 35 3.94 -4.40 -2.31
C ARG A 35 3.24 -4.03 -1.00
N GLU A 36 3.03 -4.98 -0.11
CA GLU A 36 2.44 -4.72 1.22
C GLU A 36 3.29 -3.78 2.08
N GLN A 37 4.61 -3.96 2.07
CA GLN A 37 5.54 -3.09 2.78
C GLN A 37 5.46 -1.65 2.27
N PHE A 38 5.48 -1.46 0.94
CA PHE A 38 5.34 -0.13 0.35
C PHE A 38 3.99 0.52 0.72
N CYS A 39 2.89 -0.22 0.62
CA CYS A 39 1.58 0.30 1.01
C CYS A 39 1.57 0.76 2.49
N THR A 40 2.17 -0.03 3.39
CA THR A 40 2.28 0.32 4.81
C THR A 40 3.09 1.58 5.03
N GLN A 41 4.25 1.71 4.37
CA GLN A 41 5.13 2.86 4.50
C GLN A 41 4.48 4.16 3.98
N ILE A 42 3.82 4.10 2.82
CA ILE A 42 3.10 5.25 2.27
C ILE A 42 2.00 5.72 3.24
N ASN A 43 1.22 4.78 3.79
CA ASN A 43 0.19 5.11 4.78
C ASN A 43 0.79 5.75 6.04
N GLN A 44 1.93 5.26 6.51
CA GLN A 44 2.62 5.85 7.67
C GLN A 44 3.05 7.29 7.38
N ILE A 45 3.71 7.53 6.24
CA ILE A 45 4.13 8.89 5.82
C ILE A 45 2.91 9.81 5.69
N HIS A 46 1.82 9.34 5.09
CA HIS A 46 0.59 10.12 4.93
C HIS A 46 -0.03 10.52 6.27
N ARG A 47 -0.06 9.60 7.25
CA ARG A 47 -0.53 9.85 8.62
C ARG A 47 0.35 10.88 9.34
N GLU A 48 1.67 10.78 9.18
CA GLU A 48 2.64 11.72 9.78
C GLU A 48 2.49 13.13 9.20
N ILE A 49 2.36 13.26 7.87
CA ILE A 49 2.21 14.57 7.20
C ILE A 49 0.89 15.24 7.57
N ASN A 50 -0.20 14.48 7.58
CA ASN A 50 -1.54 15.05 7.80
C ASN A 50 -1.87 15.32 9.27
N HIS A 51 -0.94 15.07 10.20
CA HIS A 51 -1.18 15.20 11.65
C HIS A 51 -2.50 14.53 12.06
N GLU A 52 -2.83 13.39 11.44
CA GLU A 52 -4.08 12.71 11.77
C GLU A 52 -4.02 12.31 13.25
N PRO A 53 -5.05 12.65 14.06
CA PRO A 53 -5.06 12.28 15.46
C PRO A 53 -4.93 10.76 15.55
N LYS A 54 -3.93 10.32 16.32
CA LYS A 54 -3.64 8.91 16.56
C LYS A 54 -4.95 8.17 16.83
N ASN A 55 -5.31 7.24 15.94
CA ASN A 55 -6.57 6.53 16.06
C ASN A 55 -6.55 5.69 17.35
N ILE A 56 -7.27 6.15 18.37
CA ILE A 56 -7.38 5.53 19.70
C ILE A 56 -8.06 4.15 19.68
N PHE A 57 -8.47 3.66 18.52
CA PHE A 57 -9.09 2.35 18.33
C PHE A 57 -8.22 1.34 17.56
N GLU A 58 -6.98 1.68 17.17
CA GLU A 58 -5.98 0.66 16.80
C GLU A 58 -5.46 0.01 18.11
N LEU A 59 -6.15 -1.04 18.57
CA LEU A 59 -5.80 -1.93 19.70
C LEU A 59 -5.00 -3.14 19.22
#